data_AF-A0A9E1S8H0-F1
#
_entry.id   AF-A0A9E1S8H0-F1
#
_cell.length_a   1.000
_cell.length_b   1.000
_cell.length_c   1.000
_cell.angle_alpha   90.00
_cell.angle_beta   90.00
_cell.angle_gamma   90.00
#
_symmetry.space_group_name_H-M   'P 1'
#
loop_
_entity.id
_entity.type
_entity.pdbx_description
1 polymer ?
#
loop_
_entity_poly.entity_id
_entity_poly.type
_entity_poly.pdbx_seq_one_letter_code
_entity_poly.pdbx_strand_id
1 'polypeptide(L)'
;MKYSLSSLILFLCLTFSSCIEFEREKLSYIHDVDKDELRVTLTYEGIFGNLDKGEYTQKNRDDVATHESLNQLQIDQLESVLREKRAFFFSNWIAEYSKPSVEKMLKSIIKGNKHGKFGDPENKLIELLHKNVDVQNVGFYKNKVGKLCGAQTVKISNISQVLASANEVIQRQIIAHIPQLRKELEEKTPSAWSQKTIDLIEKKLENKFEFIQLEGNLMTFSTILAEAEQKKVNEDILKDWPSGTRVKFRDEGIDVKIGGKDDKVGKLSKKCFDEYQSNALNYIEKTHGELLLSPRNIGNQLTNFLNAEK
;
A
#
# COMPACT_ATOMS: atom_id res chain seq x y z
N MET A 1 -22.68 4.12 2.21
CA MET A 1 -21.84 4.55 1.07
C MET A 1 -20.37 4.26 1.39
N LYS A 2 -19.85 3.10 0.96
CA LYS A 2 -18.43 2.74 1.09
C LYS A 2 -17.67 3.27 -0.14
N TYR A 3 -17.59 4.58 -0.29
CA TYR A 3 -16.77 5.19 -1.36
C TYR A 3 -15.57 5.84 -0.70
N SER A 4 -14.55 5.02 -0.47
CA SER A 4 -13.22 5.52 -0.19
C SER A 4 -12.64 6.06 -1.49
N LEU A 5 -11.91 7.18 -1.38
CA LEU A 5 -10.90 7.68 -2.31
C LEU A 5 -10.02 6.56 -2.91
N SER A 6 -10.01 5.38 -2.28
CA SER A 6 -9.62 4.07 -2.82
C SER A 6 -9.88 3.92 -4.31
N SER A 7 -11.07 4.24 -4.86
CA SER A 7 -11.35 3.97 -6.28
C SER A 7 -10.51 4.81 -7.27
N LEU A 8 -10.00 5.96 -6.86
CA LEU A 8 -9.16 6.81 -7.73
C LEU A 8 -7.67 6.42 -7.70
N ILE A 9 -7.25 5.67 -6.68
CA ILE A 9 -5.86 5.24 -6.48
C ILE A 9 -5.70 3.73 -6.78
N LEU A 10 -6.78 3.04 -7.18
CA LEU A 10 -6.86 1.58 -7.21
C LEU A 10 -6.32 0.87 -8.46
N PHE A 11 -5.63 1.53 -9.38
CA PHE A 11 -5.38 0.93 -10.71
C PHE A 11 -4.06 0.17 -10.88
N LEU A 12 -3.29 -0.02 -9.80
CA LEU A 12 -2.07 -0.85 -9.83
C LEU A 12 -2.00 -1.93 -8.74
N CYS A 13 -3.07 -2.11 -7.99
CA CYS A 13 -3.12 -3.12 -6.97
C CYS A 13 -3.61 -4.44 -7.61
N LEU A 14 -3.22 -5.63 -7.11
CA LEU A 14 -3.83 -6.95 -7.46
C LEU A 14 -4.62 -7.53 -6.27
N THR A 15 -5.97 -7.64 -6.35
CA THR A 15 -6.84 -7.85 -5.18
C THR A 15 -6.77 -9.33 -4.88
N PHE A 16 -5.79 -9.73 -4.10
CA PHE A 16 -5.80 -11.02 -3.47
C PHE A 16 -6.38 -10.82 -2.08
N SER A 17 -7.54 -11.44 -1.81
CA SER A 17 -8.07 -11.57 -0.46
C SER A 17 -7.07 -12.39 0.36
N SER A 18 -6.15 -11.71 1.05
CA SER A 18 -5.22 -12.38 1.96
C SER A 18 -6.01 -13.06 3.07
N CYS A 19 -5.68 -14.32 3.33
CA CYS A 19 -6.15 -15.11 4.47
C CYS A 19 -5.20 -14.92 5.67
N ILE A 20 -4.06 -14.24 5.48
CA ILE A 20 -3.18 -13.73 6.54
C ILE A 20 -3.48 -12.25 6.77
N GLU A 21 -3.71 -11.90 8.03
CA GLU A 21 -4.09 -10.56 8.48
C GLU A 21 -3.17 -10.11 9.63
N PHE A 22 -3.27 -8.83 10.01
CA PHE A 22 -2.52 -8.26 11.14
C PHE A 22 -3.34 -7.18 11.85
N GLU A 23 -3.30 -7.14 13.18
CA GLU A 23 -4.07 -6.18 13.97
C GLU A 23 -3.71 -4.72 13.67
N ARG A 24 -2.42 -4.46 13.41
CA ARG A 24 -1.93 -3.10 13.19
C ARG A 24 -0.72 -3.11 12.27
N GLU A 25 -0.64 -2.08 11.44
CA GLU A 25 0.59 -1.77 10.72
C GLU A 25 1.14 -0.42 11.15
N LYS A 26 2.46 -0.33 11.21
CA LYS A 26 3.21 0.90 11.43
C LYS A 26 4.22 1.06 10.31
N LEU A 27 4.27 2.27 9.77
CA LEU A 27 5.20 2.68 8.73
C LEU A 27 6.03 3.86 9.27
N SER A 28 7.33 3.82 9.06
CA SER A 28 8.21 4.99 9.25
C SER A 28 9.08 5.18 8.02
N TYR A 29 9.37 6.41 7.64
CA TYR A 29 10.21 6.69 6.49
C TYR A 29 11.13 7.90 6.65
N ILE A 30 12.22 7.87 5.90
CA ILE A 30 13.13 9.00 5.68
C ILE A 30 13.39 9.13 4.18
N HIS A 31 13.28 10.35 3.67
CA HIS A 31 13.72 10.75 2.35
C HIS A 31 15.12 11.35 2.46
N ASP A 32 16.06 10.68 1.80
CA ASP A 32 17.44 11.13 1.62
C ASP A 32 17.51 11.86 0.27
N VAL A 33 17.44 13.19 0.32
CA VAL A 33 17.39 14.05 -0.87
C VAL A 33 18.71 13.94 -1.66
N ASP A 34 19.84 13.85 -0.97
CA ASP A 34 21.17 13.84 -1.60
C ASP A 34 21.40 12.55 -2.38
N LYS A 35 20.83 11.43 -1.90
CA LYS A 35 20.89 10.11 -2.56
C LYS A 35 19.72 9.82 -3.47
N ASP A 36 18.74 10.71 -3.55
CA ASP A 36 17.44 10.48 -4.19
C ASP A 36 16.83 9.13 -3.76
N GLU A 37 16.76 8.90 -2.45
CA GLU A 37 16.34 7.61 -1.87
C GLU A 37 15.24 7.79 -0.81
N LEU A 38 14.20 6.94 -0.88
CA LEU A 38 13.22 6.79 0.20
C LEU A 38 13.45 5.47 0.94
N ARG A 39 13.69 5.57 2.24
CA ARG A 39 13.86 4.42 3.14
C ARG A 39 12.65 4.29 4.02
N VAL A 40 12.01 3.13 3.99
CA VAL A 40 10.77 2.82 4.71
C VAL A 40 10.97 1.59 5.58
N THR A 41 10.48 1.62 6.81
CA THR A 41 10.35 0.45 7.67
C THR A 41 8.88 0.13 7.86
N LEU A 42 8.53 -1.15 7.69
CA LEU A 42 7.19 -1.68 7.91
C LEU A 42 7.22 -2.60 9.12
N THR A 43 6.21 -2.47 9.97
CA THR A 43 6.01 -3.33 11.13
C THR A 43 4.56 -3.75 11.19
N TYR A 44 4.33 -5.06 11.16
CA TYR A 44 3.01 -5.67 11.27
C TYR A 44 2.90 -6.29 12.66
N GLU A 45 1.93 -5.83 13.45
CA GLU A 45 1.70 -6.31 14.81
C GLU A 45 0.48 -7.23 14.86
N GLY A 46 0.62 -8.37 15.53
CA GLY A 46 -0.45 -9.34 15.69
C GLY A 46 -0.81 -10.02 14.38
N ILE A 47 0.14 -10.69 13.72
CA ILE A 47 -0.07 -11.44 12.47
C ILE A 47 -0.82 -12.75 12.78
N PHE A 48 -1.88 -13.05 12.02
CA PHE A 48 -2.68 -14.26 12.19
C PHE A 48 -3.35 -14.72 10.88
N GLY A 49 -3.76 -16.00 10.85
CA GLY A 49 -4.61 -16.54 9.80
C GLY A 49 -6.09 -16.34 10.13
N ASN A 50 -6.84 -15.69 9.24
CA ASN A 50 -8.27 -15.44 9.38
C ASN A 50 -9.09 -16.74 9.23
N LEU A 51 -9.99 -17.01 10.18
CA LEU A 51 -10.79 -18.25 10.19
C LEU A 51 -11.96 -18.21 9.20
N ASP A 52 -12.67 -17.08 9.10
CA ASP A 52 -13.82 -16.91 8.20
C ASP A 52 -13.44 -17.09 6.72
N LYS A 53 -12.25 -16.61 6.33
CA LYS A 53 -11.68 -16.81 4.99
C LYS A 53 -10.99 -18.16 4.83
N GLY A 54 -10.63 -18.81 5.93
CA GLY A 54 -10.00 -20.13 5.98
C GLY A 54 -10.99 -21.26 5.66
N GLU A 55 -12.26 -21.12 6.03
CA GLU A 55 -13.30 -22.13 5.76
C GLU A 55 -13.62 -22.28 4.27
N TYR A 56 -13.64 -21.19 3.51
CA TYR A 56 -13.90 -21.22 2.06
C TYR A 56 -12.71 -21.63 1.19
N THR A 57 -11.55 -21.92 1.81
CA THR A 57 -10.28 -22.13 1.11
C THR A 57 -9.59 -23.46 1.41
N GLN A 58 -10.30 -24.37 2.10
CA GLN A 58 -9.82 -25.72 2.44
C GLN A 58 -9.55 -26.54 1.17
N LYS A 59 -8.34 -27.09 1.00
CA LYS A 59 -8.03 -28.00 -0.13
C LYS A 59 -8.69 -29.36 0.02
N ASN A 60 -8.96 -29.80 1.25
CA ASN A 60 -9.68 -31.03 1.59
C ASN A 60 -10.28 -30.94 3.00
N ARG A 61 -10.99 -32.00 3.45
CA ARG A 61 -11.70 -32.02 4.75
C ARG A 61 -10.78 -31.89 5.98
N ASP A 62 -9.48 -32.16 5.84
CA ASP A 62 -8.52 -32.11 6.93
C ASP A 62 -7.71 -30.79 6.92
N ASP A 63 -7.86 -29.98 5.88
CA ASP A 63 -7.15 -28.70 5.68
C ASP A 63 -7.92 -27.51 6.29
N VAL A 64 -8.26 -27.62 7.57
CA VAL A 64 -9.09 -26.65 8.30
C VAL A 64 -8.21 -25.69 9.10
N ALA A 65 -8.41 -24.38 8.88
CA ALA A 65 -7.79 -23.37 9.73
C ALA A 65 -8.45 -23.37 11.10
N THR A 66 -7.65 -23.33 12.17
CA THR A 66 -8.13 -23.24 13.55
C THR A 66 -7.48 -22.07 14.26
N HIS A 67 -7.90 -21.79 15.49
CA HIS A 67 -7.25 -20.81 16.35
C HIS A 67 -5.74 -21.08 16.53
N GLU A 68 -5.32 -22.34 16.45
CA GLU A 68 -3.94 -22.78 16.72
C GLU A 68 -3.18 -23.28 15.48
N SER A 69 -3.84 -23.49 14.34
CA SER A 69 -3.23 -24.03 13.12
C SER A 69 -3.68 -23.29 11.85
N LEU A 70 -2.72 -22.97 10.99
CA LEU A 70 -3.00 -22.46 9.65
C LEU A 70 -3.43 -23.60 8.72
N ASN A 71 -4.30 -23.32 7.76
CA ASN A 71 -4.53 -24.20 6.61
C ASN A 71 -3.42 -24.02 5.55
N GLN A 72 -3.38 -24.88 4.54
CA GLN A 72 -2.33 -24.88 3.53
C GLN A 72 -2.32 -23.60 2.70
N LEU A 73 -3.47 -23.00 2.39
CA LEU A 73 -3.49 -21.73 1.66
C LEU A 73 -2.88 -20.59 2.48
N GLN A 74 -3.21 -20.50 3.76
CA GLN A 74 -2.64 -19.52 4.68
C GLN A 74 -1.13 -19.73 4.83
N ILE A 75 -0.68 -20.99 4.92
CA ILE A 75 0.75 -21.33 4.89
C ILE A 75 1.38 -20.85 3.59
N ASP A 76 0.83 -21.22 2.42
CA ASP A 76 1.35 -20.84 1.11
C ASP A 76 1.45 -19.30 0.97
N GLN A 77 0.47 -18.57 1.50
CA GLN A 77 0.47 -17.11 1.55
C GLN A 77 1.57 -16.57 2.47
N LEU A 78 1.69 -17.05 3.71
CA LEU A 78 2.74 -16.62 4.63
C LEU A 78 4.14 -16.92 4.09
N GLU A 79 4.35 -18.12 3.55
CA GLU A 79 5.59 -18.55 2.90
C GLU A 79 5.95 -17.69 1.70
N SER A 80 4.95 -17.26 0.93
CA SER A 80 5.21 -16.35 -0.20
C SER A 80 5.77 -15.00 0.25
N VAL A 81 5.41 -14.50 1.44
CA VAL A 81 5.99 -13.27 2.00
C VAL A 81 7.48 -13.47 2.28
N LEU A 82 7.84 -14.61 2.85
CA LEU A 82 9.23 -14.97 3.17
C LEU A 82 10.07 -15.14 1.90
N ARG A 83 9.55 -15.90 0.94
CA ARG A 83 10.24 -16.25 -0.31
C ARG A 83 10.33 -15.08 -1.29
N GLU A 84 9.25 -14.31 -1.46
CA GLU A 84 9.11 -13.32 -2.53
C GLU A 84 9.27 -11.89 -2.02
N LYS A 85 9.49 -11.71 -0.71
CA LYS A 85 9.66 -10.41 -0.04
C LYS A 85 8.50 -9.45 -0.34
N ARG A 86 7.28 -9.97 -0.19
CA ARG A 86 6.03 -9.23 -0.45
C ARG A 86 5.83 -8.20 0.66
N ALA A 87 5.64 -6.93 0.30
CA ALA A 87 5.30 -5.85 1.23
C ALA A 87 3.82 -5.46 1.06
N PHE A 88 3.14 -5.23 2.18
CA PHE A 88 1.72 -4.88 2.24
C PHE A 88 1.55 -3.54 2.96
N PHE A 89 0.52 -2.77 2.60
CA PHE A 89 0.27 -1.44 3.18
C PHE A 89 -1.22 -1.25 3.58
N PHE A 90 -1.50 -1.23 4.88
CA PHE A 90 -2.70 -0.82 5.62
C PHE A 90 -4.04 -1.54 5.30
N SER A 91 -4.10 -2.86 5.56
CA SER A 91 -5.26 -3.81 5.58
C SER A 91 -6.23 -3.89 4.41
N ASN A 92 -6.22 -2.93 3.50
CA ASN A 92 -6.55 -3.18 2.12
C ASN A 92 -5.24 -3.20 1.35
N TRP A 93 -5.12 -4.14 0.42
CA TRP A 93 -4.19 -4.26 -0.71
C TRP A 93 -3.85 -2.96 -1.51
N ILE A 94 -4.02 -1.74 -0.98
CA ILE A 94 -3.86 -0.45 -1.68
C ILE A 94 -2.44 -0.28 -2.25
N ALA A 95 -1.49 -1.12 -1.84
CA ALA A 95 -0.45 -1.64 -2.72
C ALA A 95 0.08 -2.96 -2.14
N GLU A 96 0.15 -4.01 -2.94
CA GLU A 96 1.10 -5.10 -2.69
C GLU A 96 2.29 -4.84 -3.59
N TYR A 97 3.49 -4.81 -3.02
CA TYR A 97 4.71 -4.87 -3.81
C TYR A 97 5.36 -6.24 -3.66
N SER A 98 5.61 -6.91 -4.78
CA SER A 98 6.60 -7.98 -4.84
C SER A 98 7.35 -7.90 -6.16
N LYS A 99 8.67 -8.08 -6.09
CA LYS A 99 9.52 -8.08 -7.27
C LYS A 99 9.08 -9.14 -8.30
N PRO A 100 8.70 -10.37 -7.90
CA PRO A 100 8.18 -11.36 -8.84
C PRO A 100 6.87 -10.94 -9.52
N SER A 101 5.95 -10.28 -8.82
CA SER A 101 4.71 -9.75 -9.41
C SER A 101 5.00 -8.68 -10.47
N VAL A 102 5.94 -7.76 -10.17
CA VAL A 102 6.40 -6.74 -11.13
C VAL A 102 7.06 -7.39 -12.35
N GLU A 103 7.91 -8.39 -12.18
CA GLU A 103 8.53 -9.14 -13.29
C GLU A 103 7.49 -9.88 -14.14
N LYS A 104 6.46 -10.46 -13.52
CA LYS A 104 5.37 -11.11 -14.23
C LYS A 104 4.58 -10.10 -15.06
N MET A 105 4.32 -8.91 -14.54
CA MET A 105 3.71 -7.81 -15.29
C MET A 105 4.58 -7.39 -16.47
N LEU A 106 5.90 -7.19 -16.28
CA LEU A 106 6.83 -6.90 -17.38
C LEU A 106 6.82 -7.97 -18.47
N LYS A 107 6.88 -9.26 -18.09
CA LYS A 107 6.83 -10.37 -19.05
C LYS A 107 5.50 -10.42 -19.80
N SER A 108 4.39 -10.10 -19.14
CA SER A 108 3.06 -10.01 -19.77
C SER A 108 2.99 -8.88 -20.79
N ILE A 109 3.60 -7.73 -20.48
CA ILE A 109 3.69 -6.58 -21.38
C ILE A 109 4.50 -6.95 -22.64
N ILE A 110 5.68 -7.56 -22.45
CA ILE A 110 6.61 -7.92 -23.53
C ILE A 110 6.04 -9.01 -24.45
N LYS A 111 5.32 -10.01 -23.91
CA LYS A 111 4.76 -11.13 -24.71
C LYS A 111 3.58 -10.76 -25.62
N GLY A 112 3.24 -9.48 -25.67
CA GLY A 112 2.20 -8.94 -26.51
C GLY A 112 1.15 -8.28 -25.65
N ASN A 113 1.13 -6.96 -25.71
CA ASN A 113 0.06 -6.10 -25.22
C ASN A 113 -1.20 -6.30 -26.08
N LYS A 114 -1.68 -7.55 -26.21
CA LYS A 114 -2.72 -7.98 -27.16
C LYS A 114 -4.06 -7.26 -26.97
N HIS A 115 -4.21 -6.50 -25.88
CA HIS A 115 -5.39 -5.70 -25.56
C HIS A 115 -5.09 -4.21 -25.24
N GLY A 116 -3.87 -3.71 -25.46
CA GLY A 116 -3.54 -2.29 -25.23
C GLY A 116 -3.72 -1.81 -23.78
N LYS A 117 -3.71 -2.71 -22.79
CA LYS A 117 -4.06 -2.42 -21.39
C LYS A 117 -3.05 -1.50 -20.69
N PHE A 118 -1.80 -1.50 -21.14
CA PHE A 118 -0.72 -0.64 -20.62
C PHE A 118 -0.10 0.18 -21.77
N GLY A 119 0.12 1.47 -21.57
CA GLY A 119 0.87 2.32 -22.48
C GLY A 119 2.33 2.44 -22.06
N ASP A 120 3.10 3.25 -22.81
CA ASP A 120 4.51 3.52 -22.49
C ASP A 120 4.75 4.06 -21.07
N PRO A 121 3.88 4.96 -20.52
CA PRO A 121 4.05 5.44 -19.14
C PRO A 121 3.94 4.33 -18.10
N GLU A 122 2.98 3.40 -18.26
CA GLU A 122 2.82 2.28 -17.33
C GLU A 122 4.02 1.31 -17.42
N ASN A 123 4.49 1.01 -18.64
CA ASN A 123 5.66 0.16 -18.84
C ASN A 123 6.90 0.75 -18.15
N LYS A 124 7.14 2.05 -18.35
CA LYS A 124 8.23 2.79 -17.72
C LYS A 124 8.14 2.76 -16.20
N LEU A 125 6.95 2.98 -15.62
CA LEU A 125 6.77 2.91 -14.18
C LEU A 125 7.09 1.51 -13.63
N ILE A 126 6.58 0.46 -14.28
CA ILE A 126 6.82 -0.93 -13.85
C ILE A 126 8.32 -1.27 -13.92
N GLU A 127 9.03 -0.84 -14.96
CA GLU A 127 10.49 -1.00 -15.03
C GLU A 127 11.22 -0.26 -13.92
N LEU A 128 10.82 0.98 -13.62
CA LEU A 128 11.42 1.76 -12.54
C LEU A 128 11.19 1.09 -11.18
N LEU A 129 9.98 0.57 -10.93
CA LEU A 129 9.66 -0.17 -9.70
C LEU A 129 10.45 -1.47 -9.59
N HIS A 130 10.74 -2.16 -10.70
CA HIS A 130 11.57 -3.37 -10.70
C HIS A 130 13.04 -3.09 -10.37
N LYS A 131 13.58 -2.01 -10.95
CA LYS A 131 14.99 -1.62 -10.83
C LYS A 131 15.32 -0.96 -9.49
N ASN A 132 14.39 -0.18 -8.96
CA ASN A 132 14.70 0.77 -7.89
C ASN A 132 14.10 0.43 -6.52
N VAL A 133 13.17 -0.53 -6.44
CA VAL A 133 12.59 -0.94 -5.16
C VAL A 133 13.25 -2.23 -4.70
N ASP A 134 13.78 -2.19 -3.48
CA ASP A 134 14.31 -3.36 -2.77
C ASP A 134 13.57 -3.56 -1.46
N VAL A 135 13.13 -4.79 -1.21
CA VAL A 135 12.45 -5.19 0.03
C VAL A 135 13.31 -6.22 0.75
N GLN A 136 13.46 -6.08 2.06
CA GLN A 136 14.14 -7.07 2.89
C GLN A 136 13.24 -7.48 4.07
N ASN A 137 13.18 -8.78 4.32
CA ASN A 137 12.56 -9.33 5.52
C ASN A 137 13.57 -9.22 6.67
N VAL A 138 13.23 -8.46 7.70
CA VAL A 138 14.09 -8.28 8.89
C VAL A 138 13.92 -9.47 9.82
N GLY A 139 12.71 -9.99 9.91
CA GLY A 139 12.37 -11.17 10.70
C GLY A 139 11.06 -11.00 11.46
N PHE A 140 10.76 -12.00 12.28
CA PHE A 140 9.62 -12.01 13.19
C PHE A 140 10.06 -11.71 14.61
N TYR A 141 9.12 -11.31 15.45
CA TYR A 141 9.32 -11.17 16.89
C TYR A 141 7.98 -11.31 17.62
N LYS A 142 8.02 -11.55 18.92
CA LYS A 142 6.83 -11.47 19.77
C LYS A 142 6.76 -10.09 20.41
N ASN A 143 5.61 -9.44 20.36
CA ASN A 143 5.42 -8.19 21.10
C ASN A 143 5.31 -8.44 22.62
N LYS A 144 5.11 -7.37 23.40
CA LYS A 144 5.02 -7.44 24.87
C LYS A 144 3.90 -8.34 25.39
N VAL A 145 2.85 -8.58 24.59
CA VAL A 145 1.72 -9.45 24.95
C VAL A 145 1.83 -10.83 24.29
N GLY A 146 2.99 -11.17 23.73
CA GLY A 146 3.28 -12.49 23.18
C GLY A 146 2.79 -12.73 21.75
N LYS A 147 2.18 -11.76 21.08
CA LYS A 147 1.64 -11.93 19.73
C LYS A 147 2.73 -11.88 18.66
N LEU A 148 2.57 -12.67 17.60
CA LEU A 148 3.47 -12.66 16.43
C LEU A 148 3.45 -11.29 15.76
N CYS A 149 4.63 -10.77 15.47
CA CYS A 149 4.84 -9.55 14.71
C CYS A 149 5.92 -9.78 13.65
N GLY A 150 5.90 -9.01 12.58
CA GLY A 150 6.86 -9.08 11.49
C GLY A 150 7.39 -7.70 11.13
N ALA A 151 8.63 -7.65 10.63
CA ALA A 151 9.27 -6.42 10.22
C ALA A 151 9.94 -6.55 8.85
N GLN A 152 9.83 -5.49 8.06
CA GLN A 152 10.45 -5.36 6.74
C GLN A 152 11.06 -3.99 6.55
N THR A 153 12.04 -3.89 5.66
CA THR A 153 12.56 -2.63 5.15
C THR A 153 12.29 -2.54 3.66
N VAL A 154 11.91 -1.36 3.18
CA VAL A 154 11.74 -1.05 1.76
C VAL A 154 12.65 0.13 1.44
N LYS A 155 13.49 -0.03 0.42
CA LYS A 155 14.36 1.01 -0.11
C LYS A 155 13.91 1.34 -1.53
N ILE A 156 13.68 2.62 -1.81
CA ILE A 156 13.33 3.10 -3.15
C ILE A 156 14.41 4.08 -3.58
N SER A 157 15.29 3.64 -4.47
CA SER A 157 16.31 4.50 -5.08
C SER A 157 15.72 5.30 -6.25
N ASN A 158 16.37 6.39 -6.66
CA ASN A 158 15.88 7.26 -7.74
C ASN A 158 14.41 7.67 -7.54
N ILE A 159 14.02 8.01 -6.30
CA ILE A 159 12.62 8.21 -5.92
C ILE A 159 11.98 9.35 -6.72
N SER A 160 12.74 10.41 -7.05
CA SER A 160 12.27 11.50 -7.90
C SER A 160 11.76 11.01 -9.26
N GLN A 161 12.48 10.08 -9.90
CA GLN A 161 12.11 9.50 -11.19
C GLN A 161 10.91 8.56 -11.06
N VAL A 162 10.86 7.77 -9.99
CA VAL A 162 9.73 6.88 -9.68
C VAL A 162 8.45 7.71 -9.48
N LEU A 163 8.51 8.79 -8.70
CA LEU A 163 7.38 9.69 -8.46
C LEU A 163 6.94 10.43 -9.72
N ALA A 164 7.88 10.91 -10.54
CA ALA A 164 7.55 11.54 -11.82
C ALA A 164 6.79 10.58 -12.74
N SER A 165 7.24 9.32 -12.83
CA SER A 165 6.56 8.30 -13.64
C SER A 165 5.21 7.87 -13.04
N ALA A 166 5.09 7.82 -11.72
CA ALA A 166 3.83 7.51 -11.05
C ALA A 166 2.77 8.60 -11.30
N ASN A 167 3.16 9.87 -11.21
CA ASN A 167 2.29 11.01 -11.52
C ASN A 167 1.81 10.98 -12.97
N GLU A 168 2.69 10.67 -13.92
CA GLU A 168 2.35 10.53 -15.34
C GLU A 168 1.31 9.42 -15.57
N VAL A 169 1.50 8.26 -14.94
CA VAL A 169 0.54 7.15 -15.00
C VAL A 169 -0.81 7.53 -14.38
N ILE A 170 -0.82 8.14 -13.20
CA ILE A 170 -2.06 8.58 -12.53
C ILE A 170 -2.82 9.56 -13.42
N GLN A 171 -2.14 10.56 -13.98
CA GLN A 171 -2.73 11.54 -14.89
C GLN A 171 -3.38 10.84 -16.09
N ARG A 172 -2.65 9.95 -16.77
CA ARG A 172 -3.13 9.22 -17.94
C ARG A 172 -4.35 8.36 -17.61
N GLN A 173 -4.34 7.67 -16.48
CA GLN A 173 -5.45 6.80 -16.06
C GLN A 173 -6.70 7.61 -15.71
N ILE A 174 -6.55 8.75 -15.04
CA ILE A 174 -7.69 9.64 -14.78
C ILE A 174 -8.27 10.17 -16.10
N ILE A 175 -7.43 10.64 -17.03
CA ILE A 175 -7.88 11.10 -18.36
C ILE A 175 -8.65 9.99 -19.09
N ALA A 176 -8.12 8.77 -19.13
CA ALA A 176 -8.77 7.63 -19.78
C ALA A 176 -10.13 7.26 -19.14
N HIS A 177 -10.32 7.58 -17.87
CA HIS A 177 -11.54 7.27 -17.12
C HIS A 177 -12.62 8.36 -17.23
N ILE A 178 -12.29 9.57 -17.70
CA ILE A 178 -13.24 10.68 -17.85
C ILE A 178 -14.50 10.29 -18.63
N PRO A 179 -14.45 9.59 -19.78
CA PRO A 179 -15.66 9.17 -20.50
C PRO A 179 -16.59 8.29 -19.65
N GLN A 180 -16.03 7.43 -18.80
CA GLN A 180 -16.81 6.63 -17.87
C GLN A 180 -17.45 7.50 -16.78
N LEU A 181 -16.71 8.45 -16.21
CA LEU A 181 -17.26 9.40 -15.22
C LEU A 181 -18.43 10.21 -15.80
N ARG A 182 -18.33 10.63 -17.06
CA ARG A 182 -19.42 11.31 -17.78
C ARG A 182 -20.65 10.41 -17.94
N LYS A 183 -20.44 9.16 -18.36
CA LYS A 183 -21.52 8.17 -18.48
C LYS A 183 -22.22 7.92 -17.14
N GLU A 184 -21.46 7.71 -16.07
CA GLU A 184 -22.03 7.48 -14.73
C GLU A 184 -22.89 8.66 -14.25
N LEU A 185 -22.48 9.89 -14.59
CA LEU A 185 -23.23 11.11 -14.32
C LEU A 185 -24.52 11.20 -15.15
N GLU A 186 -24.47 10.91 -16.45
CA GLU A 186 -25.64 10.86 -17.34
C GLU A 186 -26.67 9.82 -16.86
N GLU A 187 -26.19 8.66 -16.44
CA GLU A 187 -27.00 7.56 -15.89
C GLU A 187 -27.49 7.83 -14.44
N LYS A 188 -27.09 8.96 -13.84
CA LYS A 188 -27.45 9.36 -12.46
C LYS A 188 -27.11 8.29 -11.43
N THR A 189 -25.96 7.64 -11.61
CA THR A 189 -25.47 6.64 -10.66
C THR A 189 -25.32 7.29 -9.28
N PRO A 190 -25.72 6.64 -8.17
CA PRO A 190 -25.63 7.25 -6.82
C PRO A 190 -24.22 7.68 -6.42
N SER A 191 -23.18 7.09 -7.02
CA SER A 191 -21.76 7.41 -6.80
C SER A 191 -21.16 8.37 -7.81
N ALA A 192 -21.94 8.85 -8.79
CA ALA A 192 -21.44 9.70 -9.85
C ALA A 192 -20.83 10.99 -9.29
N TRP A 193 -19.75 11.43 -9.93
CA TRP A 193 -19.11 12.70 -9.61
C TRP A 193 -19.91 13.84 -10.22
N SER A 194 -19.93 14.99 -9.54
CA SER A 194 -20.59 16.17 -10.08
C SER A 194 -19.95 16.62 -11.40
N GLN A 195 -20.77 17.18 -12.29
CA GLN A 195 -20.32 17.83 -13.53
C GLN A 195 -19.13 18.77 -13.26
N LYS A 196 -19.22 19.60 -12.21
CA LYS A 196 -18.18 20.56 -11.81
C LYS A 196 -16.84 19.88 -11.49
N THR A 197 -16.86 18.73 -10.83
CA THR A 197 -15.63 17.97 -10.54
C THR A 197 -15.03 17.39 -11.81
N ILE A 198 -15.84 16.80 -12.70
CA ILE A 198 -15.33 16.23 -13.96
C ILE A 198 -14.74 17.33 -14.86
N ASP A 199 -15.42 18.47 -15.00
CA ASP A 199 -14.94 19.64 -15.76
C ASP A 199 -13.62 20.18 -15.19
N LEU A 200 -13.51 20.25 -13.86
CA LEU A 200 -12.30 20.71 -13.18
C LEU A 200 -11.12 19.76 -13.45
N ILE A 201 -11.36 18.45 -13.46
CA ILE A 201 -10.34 17.44 -13.78
C ILE A 201 -9.87 17.60 -15.22
N GLU A 202 -10.79 17.62 -16.19
CA GLU A 202 -10.45 17.82 -17.61
C GLU A 202 -9.54 19.04 -17.78
N LYS A 203 -9.97 20.19 -17.23
CA LYS A 203 -9.22 21.44 -17.31
C LYS A 203 -7.84 21.37 -16.65
N LYS A 204 -7.73 20.80 -15.45
CA LYS A 204 -6.46 20.73 -14.72
C LYS A 204 -5.47 19.78 -15.38
N LEU A 205 -5.95 18.71 -16.00
CA LEU A 205 -5.13 17.68 -16.63
C LEU A 205 -4.76 17.99 -18.10
N GLU A 206 -5.16 19.15 -18.63
CA GLU A 206 -4.55 19.73 -19.84
C GLU A 206 -3.05 20.00 -19.64
N ASN A 207 -2.62 20.22 -18.40
CA ASN A 207 -1.23 20.40 -18.01
C ASN A 207 -0.78 19.26 -17.08
N LYS A 208 0.52 19.20 -16.80
CA LYS A 208 1.05 18.26 -15.80
C LYS A 208 0.46 18.57 -14.43
N PHE A 209 0.01 17.54 -13.72
CA PHE A 209 -0.47 17.64 -12.35
C PHE A 209 0.31 16.70 -11.43
N GLU A 210 0.80 17.21 -10.31
CA GLU A 210 1.53 16.43 -9.32
C GLU A 210 0.56 15.89 -8.27
N PHE A 211 0.08 14.66 -8.49
CA PHE A 211 -0.74 13.91 -7.55
C PHE A 211 0.04 13.43 -6.33
N ILE A 212 1.34 13.16 -6.48
CA ILE A 212 2.22 12.72 -5.41
C ILE A 212 3.45 13.63 -5.40
N GLN A 213 3.70 14.26 -4.27
CA GLN A 213 4.85 15.12 -4.05
C GLN A 213 5.61 14.66 -2.80
N LEU A 214 6.93 14.82 -2.83
CA LEU A 214 7.81 14.52 -1.71
C LEU A 214 8.80 15.68 -1.53
N GLU A 215 8.63 16.46 -0.47
CA GLU A 215 9.49 17.58 -0.11
C GLU A 215 10.11 17.37 1.27
N GLY A 216 11.42 17.13 1.34
CA GLY A 216 12.02 16.62 2.57
C GLY A 216 11.28 15.37 3.02
N ASN A 217 10.83 15.32 4.28
CA ASN A 217 10.01 14.22 4.81
C ASN A 217 8.49 14.51 4.78
N LEU A 218 8.04 15.48 3.97
CA LEU A 218 6.61 15.70 3.71
C LEU A 218 6.18 15.00 2.43
N MET A 219 5.38 13.95 2.56
CA MET A 219 4.67 13.33 1.44
C MET A 219 3.27 13.94 1.32
N THR A 220 2.90 14.40 0.13
CA THR A 220 1.58 14.97 -0.18
C THR A 220 0.93 14.18 -1.30
N PHE A 221 -0.31 13.75 -1.09
CA PHE A 221 -1.19 13.19 -2.10
C PHE A 221 -2.31 14.19 -2.40
N SER A 222 -2.38 14.68 -3.63
CA SER A 222 -3.33 15.70 -4.04
C SER A 222 -4.40 15.12 -4.95
N THR A 223 -5.65 15.52 -4.71
CA THR A 223 -6.80 15.22 -5.57
C THR A 223 -7.36 16.49 -6.18
N ILE A 224 -8.08 16.34 -7.29
CA ILE A 224 -8.81 17.42 -7.96
C ILE A 224 -10.29 17.18 -7.71
N LEU A 225 -10.93 18.03 -6.90
CA LEU A 225 -12.32 17.85 -6.47
C LEU A 225 -12.99 19.21 -6.29
N ALA A 226 -14.23 19.34 -6.77
CA ALA A 226 -15.06 20.48 -6.42
C ALA A 226 -15.57 20.36 -4.98
N GLU A 227 -15.97 21.50 -4.40
CA GLU A 227 -16.46 21.61 -3.02
C GLU A 227 -17.53 20.59 -2.64
N ALA A 228 -18.45 20.25 -3.56
CA ALA A 228 -19.52 19.29 -3.32
C ALA A 228 -18.99 17.88 -3.02
N GLU A 229 -17.97 17.43 -3.75
CA GLU A 229 -17.28 16.16 -3.48
C GLU A 229 -16.41 16.26 -2.22
N GLN A 230 -15.77 17.40 -1.99
CA GLN A 230 -14.95 17.59 -0.80
C GLN A 230 -15.77 17.48 0.50
N LYS A 231 -16.99 18.03 0.52
CA LYS A 231 -17.92 17.93 1.66
C LYS A 231 -18.35 16.49 1.98
N LYS A 232 -18.18 15.54 1.05
CA LYS A 232 -18.42 14.12 1.31
C LYS A 232 -17.32 13.51 2.20
N VAL A 233 -16.13 14.14 2.27
CA VAL A 233 -15.05 13.75 3.19
C VAL A 233 -15.36 14.32 4.57
N ASN A 234 -15.95 13.49 5.43
CA ASN A 234 -16.34 13.85 6.79
C ASN A 234 -15.42 13.21 7.83
N GLU A 235 -15.61 13.58 9.10
CA GLU A 235 -14.81 13.06 10.21
C GLU A 235 -14.85 11.54 10.32
N ASP A 236 -15.96 10.88 9.98
CA ASP A 236 -16.07 9.43 10.07
C ASP A 236 -15.21 8.71 9.00
N ILE A 237 -15.12 9.27 7.79
CA ILE A 237 -14.18 8.77 6.77
C ILE A 237 -12.74 8.99 7.23
N LEU A 238 -12.46 10.13 7.85
CA LEU A 238 -11.11 10.46 8.33
C LEU A 238 -10.67 9.62 9.54
N LYS A 239 -11.62 9.15 10.37
CA LYS A 239 -11.32 8.24 11.51
C LYS A 239 -10.76 6.90 11.05
N ASP A 240 -11.11 6.43 9.86
CA ASP A 240 -10.55 5.21 9.29
C ASP A 240 -9.14 5.44 8.71
N TRP A 241 -8.71 6.67 8.47
CA TRP A 241 -7.39 6.89 7.84
C TRP A 241 -6.24 6.58 8.80
N PRO A 242 -5.07 6.18 8.28
CA PRO A 242 -3.90 5.96 9.13
C PRO A 242 -3.58 7.19 9.99
N SER A 243 -3.36 6.97 11.28
CA SER A 243 -2.87 7.98 12.21
C SER A 243 -1.53 8.54 11.71
N GLY A 244 -1.36 9.86 11.80
CA GLY A 244 -0.24 10.59 11.18
C GLY A 244 -0.60 11.27 9.86
N THR A 245 -1.79 10.99 9.33
CA THR A 245 -2.34 11.68 8.15
C THR A 245 -3.00 13.00 8.54
N ARG A 246 -2.80 14.03 7.71
CA ARG A 246 -3.44 15.35 7.85
C ARG A 246 -4.13 15.71 6.54
N VAL A 247 -5.34 16.25 6.61
CA VAL A 247 -6.11 16.66 5.44
C VAL A 247 -6.18 18.18 5.37
N LYS A 248 -5.88 18.72 4.20
CA LYS A 248 -6.04 20.14 3.90
C LYS A 248 -6.99 20.27 2.70
N PHE A 249 -8.13 20.90 2.94
CA PHE A 249 -9.07 21.29 1.89
C PHE A 249 -8.55 22.53 1.16
N ARG A 250 -8.73 22.55 -0.16
CA ARG A 250 -8.38 23.65 -1.06
C ARG A 250 -9.59 23.97 -1.94
N ASP A 251 -9.59 25.14 -2.58
CA ASP A 251 -10.70 25.57 -3.45
C ASP A 251 -11.07 24.52 -4.52
N GLU A 252 -10.07 23.82 -5.04
CA GLU A 252 -10.19 22.91 -6.18
C GLU A 252 -9.66 21.49 -5.89
N GLY A 253 -9.54 21.10 -4.61
CA GLY A 253 -9.05 19.77 -4.27
C GLY A 253 -8.79 19.52 -2.79
N ILE A 254 -8.25 18.35 -2.50
CA ILE A 254 -7.83 17.95 -1.16
C ILE A 254 -6.37 17.53 -1.22
N ASP A 255 -5.59 17.95 -0.22
CA ASP A 255 -4.25 17.44 0.02
C ASP A 255 -4.25 16.54 1.26
N VAL A 256 -3.74 15.34 1.08
CA VAL A 256 -3.46 14.38 2.15
C VAL A 256 -1.96 14.43 2.43
N LYS A 257 -1.61 14.83 3.65
CA LYS A 257 -0.23 15.11 4.05
C LYS A 257 0.23 14.16 5.14
N ILE A 258 1.45 13.65 4.99
CA ILE A 258 2.07 12.69 5.89
C ILE A 258 3.49 13.17 6.20
N GLY A 259 3.89 13.15 7.47
CA GLY A 259 5.18 13.71 7.89
C GLY A 259 5.23 15.23 7.70
N GLY A 260 6.43 15.80 7.75
CA GLY A 260 6.69 17.24 7.68
C GLY A 260 8.03 17.48 6.99
N LYS A 261 8.18 18.64 6.36
CA LYS A 261 9.36 18.93 5.51
C LYS A 261 10.66 18.77 6.28
N ASP A 262 10.67 19.31 7.50
CA ASP A 262 11.81 19.31 8.43
C ASP A 262 11.73 18.19 9.49
N ASP A 263 10.74 17.30 9.39
CA ASP A 263 10.64 16.17 10.31
C ASP A 263 11.85 15.26 10.12
N LYS A 264 12.36 14.67 11.20
CA LYS A 264 13.43 13.68 11.11
C LYS A 264 12.97 12.37 10.45
N VAL A 265 11.69 12.02 10.66
CA VAL A 265 11.08 10.75 10.23
C VAL A 265 9.58 10.99 10.01
N GLY A 266 9.06 10.62 8.84
CA GLY A 266 7.62 10.53 8.60
C GLY A 266 7.05 9.24 9.20
N LYS A 267 5.86 9.29 9.80
CA LYS A 267 5.26 8.12 10.48
C LYS A 267 3.78 7.97 10.17
N LEU A 268 3.34 6.73 10.01
CA LEU A 268 1.95 6.33 9.89
C LEU A 268 1.66 5.09 10.72
N SER A 269 0.42 4.96 11.19
CA SER A 269 -0.05 3.74 11.85
C SER A 269 -1.54 3.56 11.63
N LYS A 270 -2.00 2.35 11.32
CA LYS A 270 -3.44 2.05 11.21
C LYS A 270 -3.75 0.79 12.01
N LYS A 271 -4.83 0.82 12.79
CA LYS A 271 -5.45 -0.41 13.28
C LYS A 271 -6.22 -1.03 12.13
N CYS A 272 -5.94 -2.29 11.85
CA CYS A 272 -6.30 -2.96 10.62
C CYS A 272 -7.42 -3.97 10.85
N PHE A 273 -7.28 -4.78 11.89
CA PHE A 273 -8.25 -5.77 12.32
C PHE A 273 -8.34 -5.78 13.86
N ASP A 274 -9.49 -6.18 14.39
CA ASP A 274 -9.74 -6.24 15.83
C ASP A 274 -9.46 -7.62 16.44
N GLU A 275 -9.24 -8.63 15.59
CA GLU A 275 -9.10 -10.03 15.98
C GLU A 275 -7.65 -10.51 15.97
N TYR A 276 -7.39 -11.61 16.67
CA TYR A 276 -6.09 -12.28 16.67
C TYR A 276 -6.23 -13.78 16.95
N GLN A 277 -5.39 -14.58 16.28
CA GLN A 277 -5.25 -16.02 16.46
C GLN A 277 -3.77 -16.37 16.66
N SER A 278 -3.47 -17.40 17.46
CA SER A 278 -2.10 -17.91 17.66
C SER A 278 -1.60 -18.77 16.50
N ASN A 279 -2.46 -19.17 15.57
CA ASN A 279 -2.14 -20.08 14.46
C ASN A 279 -0.87 -19.73 13.67
N ALA A 280 -0.67 -18.46 13.30
CA ALA A 280 0.53 -18.04 12.59
C ALA A 280 1.77 -18.04 13.49
N LEU A 281 1.62 -17.66 14.76
CA LEU A 281 2.71 -17.73 15.75
C LEU A 281 3.20 -19.18 15.90
N ASN A 282 2.28 -20.11 16.12
CA ASN A 282 2.58 -21.52 16.31
C ASN A 282 3.29 -22.11 15.08
N TYR A 283 2.84 -21.72 13.88
CA TYR A 283 3.47 -22.14 12.64
C TYR A 283 4.92 -21.65 12.52
N ILE A 284 5.16 -20.35 12.77
CA ILE A 284 6.50 -19.76 12.72
C ILE A 284 7.41 -20.36 13.79
N GLU A 285 6.94 -20.53 15.02
CA GLU A 285 7.75 -21.16 16.09
C GLU A 285 8.19 -22.58 15.73
N LYS A 286 7.30 -23.35 15.11
CA LYS A 286 7.56 -24.74 14.73
C LYS A 286 8.48 -24.87 13.52
N THR A 287 8.34 -23.97 12.54
CA THR A 287 8.89 -24.16 11.19
C THR A 287 10.04 -23.20 10.86
N HIS A 288 10.01 -22.00 11.42
CA HIS A 288 10.94 -20.89 11.15
C HIS A 288 11.40 -20.21 12.44
N GLY A 289 11.62 -20.99 13.50
CA GLY A 289 11.97 -20.49 14.83
C GLY A 289 13.25 -19.66 14.83
N GLU A 290 14.16 -19.90 13.89
CA GLU A 290 15.37 -19.11 13.66
C GLU A 290 15.10 -17.68 13.15
N LEU A 291 13.94 -17.44 12.53
CA LEU A 291 13.52 -16.10 12.10
C LEU A 291 12.87 -15.29 13.23
N LEU A 292 12.60 -15.91 14.39
CA LEU A 292 12.10 -15.21 15.58
C LEU A 292 13.25 -14.56 16.34
N LEU A 293 13.38 -13.26 16.15
CA LEU A 293 14.41 -12.43 16.77
C LEU A 293 13.86 -11.71 18.01
N SER A 294 14.78 -11.22 18.86
CA SER A 294 14.39 -10.37 19.97
C SER A 294 13.84 -9.03 19.46
N PRO A 295 12.83 -8.44 20.14
CA PRO A 295 12.30 -7.14 19.75
C PRO A 295 13.36 -6.04 19.71
N ARG A 296 14.38 -6.14 20.56
CA ARG A 296 15.54 -5.23 20.58
C ARG A 296 16.37 -5.34 19.30
N ASN A 297 16.64 -6.56 18.83
CA ASN A 297 17.41 -6.77 17.62
C ASN A 297 16.67 -6.22 16.39
N ILE A 298 15.36 -6.50 16.29
CA ILE A 298 14.51 -5.93 15.22
C ILE A 298 14.55 -4.40 15.28
N GLY A 299 14.30 -3.80 16.45
CA GLY A 299 14.30 -2.35 16.62
C GLY A 299 15.62 -1.69 16.24
N ASN A 300 16.75 -2.31 16.59
CA ASN A 300 18.08 -1.83 16.20
C ASN A 300 18.27 -1.89 14.68
N GLN A 301 17.89 -3.00 14.02
CA GLN A 301 18.02 -3.13 12.56
C GLN A 301 17.18 -2.08 11.82
N LEU A 302 15.92 -1.87 12.24
CA LEU A 302 15.04 -0.86 11.64
C LEU A 302 15.61 0.56 11.83
N THR A 303 16.11 0.86 13.03
CA THR A 303 16.71 2.17 13.34
C THR A 303 17.98 2.39 12.52
N ASN A 304 18.85 1.38 12.42
CA ASN A 304 20.07 1.44 11.63
C ASN A 304 19.76 1.60 10.14
N PHE A 305 18.72 0.94 9.62
CA PHE A 305 18.29 1.10 8.23
C PHE A 305 17.86 2.54 7.92
N LEU A 306 17.00 3.12 8.77
CA LEU A 306 16.57 4.52 8.61
C LEU A 306 17.74 5.50 8.79
N ASN A 307 18.70 5.21 9.66
CA ASN A 307 19.82 6.10 9.94
C ASN A 307 21.09 5.82 9.12
N ALA A 308 21.11 4.78 8.28
CA ALA A 308 22.26 4.45 7.43
C ALA A 308 22.71 5.73 6.70
N GLU A 309 23.99 6.06 6.78
CA GLU A 309 24.46 7.44 6.64
C GLU A 309 23.91 8.18 5.42
N LYS A 310 23.71 9.49 5.60
CA LYS A 310 23.74 10.51 4.55
C LYS A 310 25.15 10.54 3.96
#